data_AF-A0A959T030-F1
#
_entry.id   AF-A0A959T030-F1
#
_cell.length_a   1.000
_cell.length_b   1.000
_cell.length_c   1.000
_cell.angle_alpha   90.00
_cell.angle_beta   90.00
_cell.angle_gamma   90.00
#
_symmetry.space_group_name_H-M   'P 1'
#
loop_
_entity.id
_entity.type
_entity.pdbx_description
1 polymer ?
#
loop_
_entity_poly.entity_id
_entity_poly.type
_entity_poly.pdbx_seq_one_letter_code
_entity_poly.pdbx_strand_id
1 'polypeptide(L)'
;MSRLRAAIDLARLGLRSPGRLLKGLYHLSTIESCRHHVVSGYGLAEGLPQVDLLELLGGKQQLIGSYSFLDGTSRPTDIALLRGLASRTSCRRYIEFGTWRGESLANVAPLVEEAWAVSFSADQMRSAGMPESAVKAAHFFSGELPNRTLIEANTQT
;
A
#
# COMPACT_ATOMS: atom_id res chain seq x y z
N MET A 1 9.80 -20.65 -27.64
CA MET A 1 10.83 -19.82 -28.32
C MET A 1 12.09 -20.66 -28.51
N SER A 2 12.79 -20.56 -29.65
CA SER A 2 14.07 -21.27 -29.79
C SER A 2 15.16 -20.60 -28.95
N ARG A 3 16.04 -21.40 -28.34
CA ARG A 3 17.16 -20.90 -27.52
C ARG A 3 18.06 -19.94 -28.30
N LEU A 4 18.23 -20.19 -29.60
CA LEU A 4 18.99 -19.34 -30.51
C LEU A 4 18.38 -17.94 -30.64
N ARG A 5 17.05 -17.84 -30.80
CA ARG A 5 16.36 -16.55 -30.91
C ARG A 5 16.49 -15.74 -29.61
N ALA A 6 16.31 -16.39 -28.46
CA ALA A 6 16.49 -15.74 -27.15
C ALA A 6 17.91 -15.21 -26.95
N ALA A 7 18.94 -15.97 -27.35
CA ALA A 7 20.34 -15.53 -27.27
C ALA A 7 20.61 -14.32 -28.18
N ILE A 8 20.07 -14.31 -29.40
CA ILE A 8 20.17 -13.17 -30.33
C ILE A 8 19.50 -11.93 -29.75
N ASP A 9 18.30 -12.08 -29.18
CA ASP A 9 17.56 -10.97 -28.58
C ASP A 9 18.26 -10.41 -27.34
N LEU A 10 18.87 -11.28 -26.51
CA LEU A 10 19.67 -10.86 -25.35
C LEU A 10 20.92 -10.08 -25.77
N ALA A 11 21.63 -10.56 -26.80
CA ALA A 11 22.80 -9.88 -27.35
C ALA A 11 22.44 -8.51 -27.94
N ARG A 12 21.32 -8.43 -28.67
CA ARG A 12 20.78 -7.17 -29.18
C ARG A 12 20.41 -6.20 -28.06
N LEU A 13 19.82 -6.69 -26.98
CA LEU A 13 19.45 -5.88 -25.82
C LEU A 13 20.70 -5.37 -25.08
N GLY A 14 21.73 -6.21 -24.93
CA GLY A 14 23.01 -5.82 -24.33
C GLY A 14 23.72 -4.71 -25.12
N LEU A 15 23.70 -4.79 -26.46
CA LEU A 15 24.27 -3.77 -27.33
C LEU A 15 23.45 -2.47 -27.34
N ARG A 16 22.12 -2.55 -27.35
CA ARG A 16 21.24 -1.37 -27.45
C ARG A 16 20.95 -0.68 -26.12
N SER A 17 20.94 -1.41 -25.02
CA SER A 17 20.50 -0.92 -23.71
C SER A 17 21.13 -1.70 -22.54
N PRO A 18 22.46 -1.63 -22.38
CA PRO A 18 23.19 -2.43 -21.38
C PRO A 18 22.70 -2.20 -19.95
N GLY A 19 22.34 -0.97 -19.58
CA GLY A 19 21.79 -0.67 -18.25
C GLY A 19 20.45 -1.35 -17.95
N ARG A 20 19.58 -1.52 -18.96
CA ARG A 20 18.31 -2.26 -18.80
C ARG A 20 18.55 -3.75 -18.65
N LEU A 21 19.50 -4.29 -19.42
CA LEU A 21 19.91 -5.70 -19.29
C LEU A 21 20.50 -5.97 -17.90
N LEU A 22 21.43 -5.15 -17.44
CA LEU A 22 22.03 -5.25 -16.10
C LEU A 22 20.98 -5.14 -14.99
N LYS A 23 20.08 -4.16 -15.08
CA LYS A 23 18.97 -4.02 -14.13
C LYS A 23 18.07 -5.27 -14.11
N GLY A 24 17.75 -5.83 -15.28
CA GLY A 24 16.97 -7.06 -15.40
C GLY A 24 17.69 -8.26 -14.76
N LEU A 25 18.97 -8.45 -15.06
CA LEU A 25 19.79 -9.52 -14.48
C LEU A 25 19.91 -9.38 -12.96
N TYR A 26 20.10 -8.15 -12.46
CA TYR A 26 20.12 -7.86 -11.03
C TYR A 26 18.79 -8.22 -10.36
N HIS A 27 17.65 -7.80 -10.93
CA HIS A 27 16.34 -8.18 -10.38
C HIS A 27 16.14 -9.69 -10.35
N LEU A 28 16.54 -10.41 -11.40
CA LEU A 28 16.45 -11.86 -11.44
C LEU A 28 17.33 -12.53 -10.37
N SER A 29 18.58 -12.08 -10.20
CA SER A 29 19.47 -12.64 -9.18
C SER A 29 18.99 -12.33 -7.77
N THR A 30 18.43 -11.13 -7.53
CA THR A 30 17.81 -10.78 -6.25
C THR A 30 16.60 -11.67 -5.97
N ILE A 31 15.70 -11.87 -6.94
CA ILE A 31 14.53 -12.73 -6.78
C ILE A 31 14.95 -14.16 -6.44
N GLU A 32 15.93 -14.73 -7.15
CA GLU A 32 16.39 -16.09 -6.86
C GLU A 32 17.07 -16.18 -5.49
N SER A 33 17.82 -15.16 -5.09
CA SER A 33 18.45 -15.11 -3.76
C SER A 33 17.40 -15.04 -2.64
N CYS A 34 16.37 -14.20 -2.80
CA CYS A 34 15.24 -14.14 -1.88
C CYS A 34 14.49 -15.46 -1.84
N ARG A 35 14.24 -16.09 -3.00
CA ARG A 35 13.60 -17.41 -3.09
C ARG A 35 14.41 -18.44 -2.33
N HIS A 36 15.71 -18.54 -2.60
CA HIS A 36 16.60 -19.47 -1.90
C HIS A 36 16.56 -19.25 -0.39
N HIS A 37 16.67 -18.00 0.08
CA HIS A 37 16.57 -17.68 1.51
C HIS A 37 15.25 -18.15 2.13
N VAL A 38 14.12 -17.91 1.45
CA VAL A 38 12.79 -18.31 1.93
C VAL A 38 12.64 -19.83 1.96
N VAL A 39 13.07 -20.53 0.91
CA VAL A 39 12.98 -22.00 0.82
C VAL A 39 13.92 -22.67 1.82
N SER A 40 15.19 -22.26 1.87
CA SER A 40 16.18 -22.91 2.74
C SER A 40 15.96 -22.58 4.21
N GLY A 41 15.54 -21.35 4.51
CA GLY A 41 15.35 -20.87 5.88
C GLY A 41 14.01 -21.26 6.50
N TYR A 42 12.95 -21.33 5.68
CA TYR A 42 11.58 -21.47 6.19
C TYR A 42 10.81 -22.65 5.55
N GLY A 43 11.39 -23.37 4.58
CA GLY A 43 10.72 -24.49 3.92
C GLY A 43 9.54 -24.08 3.02
N LEU A 44 9.40 -22.80 2.70
CA LEU A 44 8.26 -22.24 1.96
C LEU A 44 8.51 -22.24 0.44
N ALA A 45 8.70 -23.42 -0.16
CA ALA A 45 8.94 -23.57 -1.59
C ALA A 45 7.79 -23.05 -2.48
N GLU A 46 6.56 -23.23 -1.99
CA GLU A 46 5.33 -22.80 -2.66
C GLU A 46 4.86 -21.40 -2.21
N GLY A 47 5.70 -20.69 -1.44
CA GLY A 47 5.35 -19.39 -0.86
C GLY A 47 4.50 -19.48 0.41
N LEU A 48 3.98 -18.34 0.84
CA LEU A 48 3.07 -18.25 1.98
C LEU A 48 1.69 -18.79 1.60
N PRO A 49 0.92 -19.37 2.54
CA PRO A 49 -0.51 -19.63 2.33
C PRO A 49 -1.23 -18.35 1.91
N GLN A 50 -2.03 -18.43 0.85
CA GLN A 50 -2.80 -17.31 0.30
C GLN A 50 -4.29 -17.63 0.36
N VAL A 51 -5.11 -16.59 0.47
CA VAL A 51 -6.57 -16.68 0.36
C VAL A 51 -7.01 -15.76 -0.77
N ASP A 52 -8.00 -16.19 -1.55
CA ASP A 52 -8.58 -15.34 -2.58
C ASP A 52 -9.29 -14.15 -1.92
N LEU A 53 -9.09 -12.95 -2.46
CA LEU A 53 -9.65 -11.73 -1.89
C LEU A 53 -11.19 -11.73 -1.98
N LEU A 54 -11.76 -12.25 -3.07
CA LEU A 54 -13.21 -12.33 -3.21
C LEU A 54 -13.79 -13.38 -2.27
N GLU A 55 -13.10 -14.49 -2.06
CA GLU A 55 -13.47 -15.47 -1.02
C GLU A 55 -13.43 -14.82 0.37
N LEU A 56 -12.33 -14.12 0.70
CA LEU A 56 -12.16 -13.44 1.98
C LEU A 56 -13.24 -12.37 2.23
N LEU A 57 -13.69 -11.67 1.18
CA LEU A 57 -14.69 -10.60 1.27
C LEU A 57 -16.12 -11.06 0.94
N GLY A 58 -16.32 -12.34 0.67
CA GLY A 58 -17.63 -12.91 0.30
C GLY A 58 -18.20 -12.35 -1.01
N GLY A 59 -17.35 -11.99 -1.96
CA GLY A 59 -17.71 -11.50 -3.30
C GLY A 59 -18.43 -10.15 -3.30
N LYS A 60 -18.49 -9.45 -2.16
CA LYS A 60 -19.23 -8.18 -2.04
C LYS A 60 -18.47 -7.05 -2.72
N GLN A 61 -19.19 -6.29 -3.54
CA GLN A 61 -18.65 -5.08 -4.16
C GLN A 61 -18.32 -4.02 -3.11
N GLN A 62 -17.21 -3.31 -3.31
CA GLN A 62 -16.76 -2.22 -2.45
C GLN A 62 -16.84 -0.91 -3.24
N LEU A 63 -17.58 0.06 -2.71
CA LEU A 63 -17.63 1.41 -3.26
C LEU A 63 -16.50 2.25 -2.66
N ILE A 64 -15.63 2.79 -3.51
CA ILE A 64 -14.54 3.68 -3.10
C ILE A 64 -14.88 5.08 -3.57
N GLY A 65 -15.12 6.00 -2.63
CA GLY A 65 -15.53 7.37 -2.94
C GLY A 65 -14.37 8.35 -2.84
N SER A 66 -13.81 8.48 -1.63
CA SER A 66 -12.74 9.44 -1.34
C SER A 66 -11.39 8.92 -1.82
N TYR A 67 -11.05 9.16 -3.07
CA TYR A 67 -9.80 8.70 -3.66
C TYR A 67 -9.14 9.79 -4.51
N SER A 68 -7.85 10.01 -4.28
CA SER A 68 -7.02 10.80 -5.20
C SER A 68 -6.15 9.85 -6.03
N PHE A 69 -6.00 10.14 -7.31
CA PHE A 69 -5.03 9.44 -8.17
C PHE A 69 -3.60 9.98 -7.96
N LEU A 70 -3.33 10.59 -6.80
CA LEU A 70 -2.04 11.16 -6.44
C LEU A 70 -1.19 10.11 -5.73
N ASP A 71 0.13 10.25 -5.85
CA ASP A 71 1.07 9.37 -5.19
C ASP A 71 0.99 9.45 -3.66
N GLY A 72 1.42 8.36 -3.01
CA GLY A 72 1.54 8.26 -1.56
C GLY A 72 0.28 7.83 -0.82
N THR A 73 -0.78 7.38 -1.53
CA THR A 73 -1.95 6.76 -0.92
C THR A 73 -2.01 5.24 -1.20
N SER A 74 -2.91 4.55 -0.50
CA SER A 74 -3.20 3.13 -0.70
C SER A 74 -3.82 2.87 -2.07
N ARG A 75 -3.63 1.70 -2.68
CA ARG A 75 -4.31 1.38 -3.95
C ARG A 75 -5.82 1.21 -3.74
N PRO A 76 -6.65 1.30 -4.79
CA PRO A 76 -8.08 1.02 -4.69
C PRO A 76 -8.36 -0.38 -4.12
N THR A 77 -7.56 -1.39 -4.47
CA THR A 77 -7.68 -2.74 -3.93
C THR A 77 -7.40 -2.82 -2.43
N ASP A 78 -6.46 -2.03 -1.93
CA ASP A 78 -6.10 -1.99 -0.52
C ASP A 78 -7.24 -1.33 0.28
N ILE A 79 -7.82 -0.24 -0.23
CA ILE A 79 -8.98 0.42 0.37
C ILE A 79 -10.22 -0.48 0.32
N ALA A 80 -10.43 -1.22 -0.78
CA ALA A 80 -11.50 -2.21 -0.88
C ALA A 80 -11.35 -3.32 0.17
N LEU A 81 -10.12 -3.81 0.38
CA LEU A 81 -9.83 -4.77 1.45
C LEU A 81 -10.19 -4.20 2.83
N LEU A 82 -9.75 -2.99 3.15
CA LEU A 82 -10.05 -2.35 4.45
C LEU A 82 -11.56 -2.20 4.68
N ARG A 83 -12.29 -1.69 3.69
CA ARG A 83 -13.76 -1.57 3.75
C ARG A 83 -14.43 -2.92 3.90
N GLY A 84 -14.00 -3.91 3.11
CA GLY A 84 -14.52 -5.26 3.14
C GLY A 84 -14.35 -5.90 4.52
N LEU A 85 -13.16 -5.80 5.11
CA LEU A 85 -12.89 -6.27 6.47
C LEU A 85 -13.74 -5.55 7.52
N ALA A 86 -13.82 -4.21 7.47
CA ALA A 86 -14.63 -3.43 8.41
C ALA A 86 -16.12 -3.84 8.37
N SER A 87 -16.65 -4.07 7.17
CA SER A 87 -18.04 -4.49 6.97
C SER A 87 -18.34 -5.92 7.43
N ARG A 88 -17.33 -6.81 7.42
CA ARG A 88 -17.50 -8.24 7.72
C ARG A 88 -17.47 -8.52 9.21
N THR A 89 -16.63 -7.81 9.97
CA THR A 89 -16.31 -8.16 11.36
C THR A 89 -17.18 -7.44 12.39
N SER A 90 -18.25 -6.75 11.98
CA SER A 90 -18.99 -5.82 12.83
C SER A 90 -18.04 -4.84 13.55
N CYS A 91 -17.03 -4.37 12.82
CA CYS A 91 -15.99 -3.49 13.34
C CYS A 91 -16.62 -2.19 13.86
N ARG A 92 -16.59 -1.98 15.18
CA ARG A 92 -17.11 -0.74 15.78
C ARG A 92 -16.09 0.39 15.75
N ARG A 93 -14.80 0.05 15.81
CA ARG A 93 -13.70 1.02 15.96
C ARG A 93 -12.58 0.71 14.99
N TYR A 94 -12.16 1.72 14.25
CA TYR A 94 -11.03 1.66 13.34
C TYR A 94 -9.97 2.65 13.77
N ILE A 95 -8.70 2.27 13.72
CA ILE A 95 -7.56 3.16 13.99
C ILE A 95 -6.59 3.10 12.80
N GLU A 96 -6.17 4.27 12.35
CA GLU A 96 -5.19 4.45 11.29
C GLU A 96 -3.97 5.20 11.83
N PHE A 97 -2.79 4.66 11.54
CA PHE A 97 -1.52 5.30 11.84
C PHE A 97 -0.90 5.83 10.54
N GLY A 98 -0.65 7.14 10.49
CA GLY A 98 -0.18 7.82 9.27
C GLY A 98 -1.32 8.03 8.27
N THR A 99 -2.12 9.07 8.47
CA THR A 99 -3.33 9.32 7.67
C THR A 99 -3.06 10.05 6.36
N TRP A 100 -1.93 10.75 6.23
CA TRP A 100 -1.60 11.54 5.04
C TRP A 100 -2.78 12.44 4.61
N ARG A 101 -3.35 12.29 3.41
CA ARG A 101 -4.55 13.02 2.96
C ARG A 101 -5.87 12.40 3.45
N GLY A 102 -5.85 11.19 3.97
CA GLY A 102 -6.99 10.53 4.61
C GLY A 102 -7.93 9.77 3.67
N GLU A 103 -7.50 9.34 2.48
CA GLU A 103 -8.33 8.57 1.55
C GLU A 103 -8.84 7.25 2.19
N SER A 104 -7.97 6.47 2.81
CA SER A 104 -8.32 5.19 3.46
C SER A 104 -9.29 5.40 4.62
N LEU A 105 -8.95 6.28 5.56
CA LEU A 105 -9.83 6.62 6.70
C LEU A 105 -11.21 7.11 6.25
N ALA A 106 -11.28 8.00 5.27
CA ALA A 106 -12.56 8.51 4.76
C ALA A 106 -13.42 7.43 4.09
N ASN A 107 -12.79 6.40 3.51
CA ASN A 107 -13.51 5.26 2.98
C ASN A 107 -13.94 4.26 4.06
N VAL A 108 -13.24 4.15 5.18
CA VAL A 108 -13.60 3.20 6.26
C VAL A 108 -14.56 3.82 7.27
N ALA A 109 -14.44 5.12 7.55
CA ALA A 109 -15.22 5.82 8.58
C ALA A 109 -16.75 5.63 8.49
N PRO A 110 -17.39 5.58 7.30
CA PRO A 110 -18.84 5.34 7.20
C PRO A 110 -19.28 3.92 7.61
N LEU A 111 -18.34 2.98 7.79
CA LEU A 111 -18.61 1.58 8.11
C LEU A 111 -18.41 1.25 9.59
N VAL A 112 -17.96 2.21 10.39
CA VAL A 112 -17.59 2.02 11.81
C VAL A 112 -18.25 3.10 12.66
N GLU A 113 -18.36 2.84 13.96
CA GLU A 113 -18.92 3.81 14.91
C GLU A 113 -17.89 4.90 15.25
N GLU A 114 -16.62 4.53 15.41
CA GLU A 114 -15.53 5.46 15.72
C GLU A 114 -14.33 5.23 14.80
N ALA A 115 -13.81 6.32 14.24
CA ALA A 115 -12.64 6.30 13.37
C ALA A 115 -11.52 7.15 13.98
N TRP A 116 -10.40 6.52 14.31
CA TRP A 116 -9.27 7.17 14.98
C TRP A 116 -8.13 7.37 13.98
N ALA A 117 -7.60 8.58 13.93
CA ALA A 117 -6.41 8.93 13.17
C ALA A 117 -5.28 9.23 14.14
N VAL A 118 -4.12 8.61 13.95
CA VAL A 118 -2.87 8.96 14.64
C VAL A 118 -1.90 9.46 13.58
N SER A 119 -1.61 10.75 13.60
CA SER A 119 -0.80 11.40 12.56
C SER A 119 -0.07 12.60 13.14
N PHE A 120 0.90 13.12 12.42
CA PHE A 120 1.60 14.34 12.80
C PHE A 120 0.64 15.53 12.85
N SER A 121 0.85 16.43 13.80
CA SER A 121 0.32 17.79 13.73
C SER A 121 0.96 18.57 12.57
N ALA A 122 0.34 19.68 12.18
CA ALA A 122 0.92 20.58 11.18
C ALA A 122 2.33 21.06 11.58
N ASP A 123 2.56 21.33 12.85
CA ASP A 123 3.86 21.77 13.36
C ASP A 123 4.89 20.64 13.33
N GLN A 124 4.50 19.41 13.69
CA GLN A 124 5.36 18.25 13.55
C GLN A 124 5.75 18.00 12.08
N MET A 125 4.82 18.16 11.13
CA MET A 125 5.12 18.06 9.70
C MET A 125 6.13 19.15 9.26
N ARG A 126 5.96 20.40 9.71
CA ARG A 126 6.90 21.49 9.42
C ARG A 126 8.28 21.23 10.02
N SER A 127 8.33 20.79 11.27
CA SER A 127 9.59 20.44 11.94
C SER A 127 10.31 19.26 11.25
N ALA A 128 9.56 18.36 10.62
CA ALA A 128 10.11 17.29 9.78
C ALA A 128 10.54 17.74 8.37
N GLY A 129 10.46 19.04 8.05
CA GLY A 129 10.88 19.59 6.77
C GLY A 129 9.90 19.34 5.62
N MET A 130 8.63 18.99 5.92
CA MET A 130 7.62 18.79 4.89
C MET A 130 7.22 20.15 4.26
N PRO A 131 6.98 20.20 2.93
CA PRO A 131 6.55 21.43 2.29
C PRO A 131 5.14 21.82 2.73
N GLU A 132 4.84 23.12 2.73
CA GLU A 132 3.51 23.63 3.12
C GLU A 132 2.36 23.06 2.26
N SER A 133 2.62 22.65 1.02
CA SER A 133 1.64 21.94 0.20
C SER A 133 1.25 20.59 0.80
N ALA A 134 2.19 19.86 1.40
CA ALA A 134 1.91 18.61 2.10
C ALA A 134 1.17 18.87 3.42
N VAL A 135 1.57 19.90 4.18
CA VAL A 135 0.88 20.30 5.42
C VAL A 135 -0.58 20.65 5.14
N LYS A 136 -0.86 21.39 4.06
CA LYS A 136 -2.23 21.75 3.65
C LYS A 136 -3.04 20.56 3.13
N ALA A 137 -2.37 19.57 2.53
CA ALA A 137 -3.03 18.37 2.04
C ALA A 137 -3.32 17.37 3.17
N ALA A 138 -2.66 17.50 4.32
CA ALA A 138 -2.86 16.62 5.46
C ALA A 138 -4.34 16.58 5.86
N HIS A 139 -4.85 15.37 6.07
CA HIS A 139 -6.22 15.07 6.44
C HIS A 139 -7.31 15.57 5.47
N PHE A 140 -6.99 15.99 4.25
CA PHE A 140 -7.94 16.55 3.29
C PHE A 140 -9.29 15.82 3.20
N PHE A 141 -9.29 14.50 2.98
CA PHE A 141 -10.51 13.69 2.88
C PHE A 141 -11.11 13.30 4.22
N SER A 142 -10.31 13.33 5.28
CA SER A 142 -10.72 12.91 6.62
C SER A 142 -11.11 14.06 7.54
N GLY A 143 -10.88 15.31 7.13
CA GLY A 143 -10.94 16.54 7.93
C GLY A 143 -12.24 16.72 8.68
N GLU A 144 -13.34 16.45 7.98
CA GLU A 144 -14.71 16.77 8.39
C GLU A 144 -15.55 15.51 8.68
N LEU A 145 -14.91 14.35 8.87
CA LEU A 145 -15.62 13.12 9.18
C LEU A 145 -16.28 13.23 10.58
N PRO A 146 -17.60 13.01 10.69
CA PRO A 146 -18.35 13.30 11.93
C PRO A 146 -18.00 12.38 13.08
N ASN A 147 -17.51 11.17 12.79
CA ASN A 147 -17.14 10.15 13.76
C ASN A 147 -15.62 10.00 13.91
N ARG A 148 -14.84 11.01 13.49
CA ARG A 148 -13.39 10.95 13.56
C ARG A 148 -12.83 11.60 14.83
N THR A 149 -11.89 10.93 15.47
CA THR A 149 -10.98 11.52 16.46
C THR A 149 -9.54 11.55 15.93
N LEU A 150 -8.88 12.70 15.99
CA LEU A 150 -7.48 12.87 15.62
C LEU A 150 -6.61 12.91 16.89
N ILE A 151 -5.57 12.10 16.89
CA ILE A 151 -4.48 12.11 17.87
C ILE A 151 -3.24 12.63 17.14
N GLU A 152 -2.78 13.81 17.53
CA GLU A 152 -1.56 14.40 17.00
C GLU A 152 -0.33 13.80 17.70
N ALA A 153 0.36 12.88 17.03
CA ALA A 153 1.49 12.17 17.62
C ALA A 153 2.50 11.72 16.56
N ASN A 154 3.76 11.61 16.98
CA ASN A 154 4.79 10.94 16.21
C ASN A 154 4.84 9.45 16.58
N THR A 155 4.59 8.57 15.61
CA THR A 155 4.51 7.11 15.84
C THR A 155 5.88 6.41 15.89
N GLN A 156 6.97 7.15 15.71
CA GLN A 156 8.34 6.63 15.83
C GLN A 156 8.96 6.84 17.22
N THR A 157 8.29 7.56 18.12
CA THR A 157 8.75 7.89 19.48
C THR A 157 7.86 7.23 20.52
#